data_AF-A0A1B7MU40-F1
#
_entry.id   AF-A0A1B7MU40-F1
#
_cell.length_a   1.000
_cell.length_b   1.000
_cell.length_c   1.000
_cell.angle_alpha   90.00
_cell.angle_beta   90.00
_cell.angle_gamma   90.00
#
_symmetry.space_group_name_H-M   'P 1'
#
loop_
_entity.id
_entity.type
_entity.pdbx_description
1 polymer ?
#
loop_
_entity_poly.entity_id
_entity_poly.type
_entity_poly.pdbx_seq_one_letter_code
_entity_poly.pdbx_strand_id
1 'polypeptide(L)' 'HRHYCLVLDIIGRALTELTSSHELVSVIQDSLVTHRSTYAAGILHHDLSPGNIVIVKGVGYLIDWDLLITRVHLLDK' A
#
# COMPACT_ATOMS: atom_id res chain seq x y z
N HIS A 1 -25.62 -2.97 -8.77
CA HIS A 1 -24.34 -2.35 -8.37
C HIS A 1 -23.30 -2.64 -9.45
N ARG A 2 -22.60 -1.62 -9.96
CA ARG A 2 -21.52 -1.79 -10.95
C ARG A 2 -20.20 -1.68 -10.21
N HIS A 3 -19.40 -2.75 -10.22
CA HIS A 3 -18.02 -2.71 -9.76
C HIS A 3 -17.15 -2.28 -10.93
N TYR A 4 -16.37 -1.24 -10.74
CA TYR A 4 -15.36 -0.80 -11.71
C TYR A 4 -14.02 -1.31 -11.19
N CYS A 5 -13.40 -2.28 -11.87
CA CYS A 5 -12.05 -2.73 -11.57
C CYS A 5 -11.08 -2.01 -12.49
N LEU A 6 -10.10 -1.32 -11.92
CA LEU A 6 -8.93 -0.88 -12.66
C LEU A 6 -8.03 -2.10 -12.89
N VAL A 7 -8.07 -2.64 -14.11
CA VAL A 7 -7.13 -3.68 -14.54
C VAL A 7 -5.86 -2.98 -14.99
N LEU A 8 -4.91 -2.85 -14.06
CA LEU A 8 -3.54 -2.43 -14.37
C LEU A 8 -2.77 -3.65 -14.89
N ASP A 9 -1.82 -3.44 -15.81
CA ASP A 9 -0.88 -4.49 -16.22
C ASP A 9 -0.11 -5.02 -15.00
N ILE A 10 0.62 -6.14 -15.08
CA ILE A 10 1.40 -6.65 -13.94
C ILE A 10 2.52 -5.64 -13.62
N ILE A 11 2.22 -4.69 -12.72
CA ILE A 11 3.13 -3.60 -12.36
C ILE A 11 4.23 -4.12 -11.41
N GLY A 12 4.00 -5.26 -10.75
CA GLY A 12 4.97 -5.91 -9.89
C GLY A 12 4.54 -7.27 -9.37
N ARG A 13 5.36 -7.83 -8.48
CA ARG A 13 5.18 -9.14 -7.85
C ARG A 13 4.53 -9.02 -6.47
N ALA A 14 3.75 -10.02 -6.09
CA ALA A 14 3.12 -10.04 -4.77
C ALA A 14 4.16 -10.13 -3.65
N LEU A 15 3.80 -9.68 -2.44
CA LEU A 15 4.63 -9.86 -1.25
C LEU A 15 4.91 -11.35 -0.96
N THR A 16 4.05 -12.27 -1.40
CA THR A 16 4.27 -13.72 -1.25
C THR A 16 5.40 -14.27 -2.12
N GLU A 17 5.87 -13.51 -3.11
CA GLU A 17 6.93 -13.91 -4.06
C GLU A 17 8.32 -13.44 -3.63
N LEU A 18 8.50 -13.13 -2.34
CA LEU A 18 9.78 -12.76 -1.74
C LEU A 18 10.86 -13.81 -1.96
N THR A 19 12.05 -13.34 -2.31
CA THR A 19 13.23 -14.18 -2.59
C THR A 19 14.17 -14.28 -1.42
N SER A 20 14.06 -13.38 -0.44
CA SER A 20 14.91 -13.37 0.76
C SER A 20 14.27 -12.62 1.93
N SER A 21 14.75 -12.91 3.14
CA SER A 21 14.37 -12.15 4.35
C SER A 21 14.84 -10.69 4.28
N HIS A 22 15.94 -10.41 3.57
CA HIS A 22 16.38 -9.03 3.34
C HIS A 22 15.35 -8.26 2.53
N GLU A 23 14.85 -8.85 1.44
CA GLU A 23 13.82 -8.24 0.59
C GLU A 23 12.51 -8.01 1.37
N LEU A 24 12.15 -8.93 2.28
CA LEU A 24 10.98 -8.77 3.16
C LEU A 24 11.12 -7.49 4.01
N VAL A 25 12.26 -7.34 4.68
CA VAL A 25 12.50 -6.20 5.58
C VAL A 25 12.54 -4.89 4.80
N SER A 26 13.19 -4.86 3.64
CA SER A 26 13.23 -3.67 2.76
C SER A 26 11.83 -3.26 2.29
N VAL A 27 11.03 -4.20 1.79
CA VAL A 27 9.69 -3.91 1.27
C VAL A 27 8.74 -3.44 2.38
N ILE A 28 8.82 -4.02 3.57
CA ILE A 28 8.07 -3.55 4.74
C ILE A 28 8.51 -2.14 5.13
N GLN A 29 9.82 -1.87 5.14
CA GLN A 29 10.33 -0.53 5.43
C GLN A 29 9.79 0.51 4.45
N ASP A 30 9.81 0.23 3.15
CA ASP A 30 9.27 1.12 2.11
C ASP A 30 7.78 1.42 2.33
N SER A 31 7.01 0.38 2.68
CA SER A 31 5.58 0.49 2.97
C SER A 31 5.31 1.38 4.18
N LEU A 32 6.11 1.25 5.25
CA LEU A 32 5.99 2.08 6.45
C LEU A 32 6.41 3.53 6.21
N VAL A 33 7.45 3.76 5.41
CA VAL A 33 7.88 5.12 5.00
C VAL A 33 6.78 5.80 4.19
N THR A 34 6.17 5.07 3.25
CA THR A 34 5.03 5.55 2.46
C THR A 34 3.85 5.90 3.38
N HIS A 35 3.47 4.98 4.27
CA HIS A 35 2.37 5.19 5.21
C HIS A 35 2.61 6.41 6.13
N ARG A 36 3.84 6.59 6.62
CA ARG A 36 4.20 7.76 7.44
C ARG A 36 4.03 9.07 6.65
N SER A 37 4.45 9.08 5.40
CA SER A 37 4.35 10.25 4.51
C SER A 37 2.90 10.57 4.17
N THR A 38 2.08 9.57 3.89
CA THR A 38 0.64 9.77 3.63
C THR A 38 -0.11 10.21 4.88
N TYR A 39 0.22 9.65 6.04
CA TYR A 39 -0.35 10.09 7.31
C TYR A 39 -0.05 11.57 7.60
N ALA A 40 1.18 12.02 7.30
CA ALA A 40 1.55 13.44 7.42
C ALA A 40 0.76 14.34 6.46
N ALA A 41 0.38 13.83 5.29
CA ALA A 41 -0.53 14.49 4.35
C ALA A 41 -2.02 14.39 4.77
N GLY A 42 -2.31 13.75 5.90
CA GLY A 42 -3.66 13.54 6.40
C GLY A 42 -4.46 12.48 5.64
N ILE A 43 -3.79 11.53 5.00
CA ILE A 43 -4.39 10.40 4.29
C ILE A 43 -4.04 9.12 5.06
N LEU A 44 -5.06 8.34 5.40
CA LEU A 44 -4.91 7.03 6.04
C LEU A 44 -5.35 5.93 5.08
N HIS A 45 -4.44 4.99 4.77
CA HIS A 45 -4.72 3.85 3.87
C HIS A 45 -5.65 2.80 4.48
N HIS A 46 -5.61 2.67 5.82
CA HIS A 46 -6.41 1.73 6.63
C HIS A 46 -6.13 0.22 6.44
N ASP A 47 -5.62 -0.20 5.27
CA ASP A 47 -5.24 -1.61 5.04
C ASP A 47 -3.76 -1.76 4.64
N LEU A 48 -2.93 -2.17 5.60
CA LEU A 48 -1.50 -2.49 5.41
C LEU A 48 -1.26 -4.00 5.30
N SER A 49 -2.26 -4.76 4.83
CA SER A 49 -2.12 -6.21 4.66
C SER A 49 -1.16 -6.58 3.52
N PRO A 50 -0.58 -7.80 3.55
CA PRO A 50 0.27 -8.31 2.48
C PRO A 50 -0.32 -8.24 1.07
N GLY A 51 -1.66 -8.31 0.95
CA GLY A 51 -2.36 -8.25 -0.34
C GLY A 51 -2.29 -6.89 -1.02
N ASN A 52 -2.03 -5.83 -0.24
CA ASN A 52 -1.94 -4.46 -0.72
C ASN A 52 -0.50 -3.97 -0.88
N ILE A 53 0.48 -4.85 -0.73
CA ILE A 53 1.89 -4.54 -0.92
C ILE A 53 2.40 -5.26 -2.15
N VAL A 54 2.87 -4.50 -3.13
CA VAL A 54 3.44 -4.99 -4.39
C VAL A 54 4.91 -4.60 -4.47
N ILE A 55 5.73 -5.53 -4.96
CA ILE A 55 7.17 -5.34 -5.13
C ILE A 55 7.43 -5.00 -6.60
N VAL A 56 7.98 -3.81 -6.85
CA VAL A 56 8.34 -3.35 -8.19
C VAL A 56 9.83 -3.08 -8.22
N LYS A 57 10.58 -3.88 -8.99
CA LYS A 57 12.05 -3.77 -9.10
C LYS A 57 12.77 -3.75 -7.73
N GLY A 58 12.26 -4.52 -6.77
CA GLY A 58 12.84 -4.64 -5.42
C GLY A 58 12.37 -3.58 -4.41
N VAL A 59 11.47 -2.68 -4.81
CA VAL A 59 10.90 -1.62 -3.94
C VAL A 59 9.46 -1.97 -3.57
N GLY A 60 9.09 -1.75 -2.31
CA GLY A 60 7.73 -1.95 -1.81
C GLY A 60 6.79 -0.78 -2.11
N TYR A 61 5.65 -1.09 -2.72
CA TYR A 61 4.58 -0.12 -3.00
C TYR A 61 3.29 -0.54 -2.34
N LEU A 62 2.59 0.44 -1.75
CA LEU A 62 1.24 0.25 -1.23
C LEU A 62 0.23 0.58 -2.34
N ILE A 63 -0.70 -0.34 -2.59
CA ILE A 63 -1.79 -0.24 -3.58
C ILE A 63 -3.15 -0.33 -2.88
N ASP A 64 -4.24 -0.18 -3.63
CA ASP A 64 -5.62 -0.20 -3.10
C ASP A 64 -5.94 0.98 -2.17
N TRP A 65 -5.68 2.18 -2.70
CA TRP A 65 -5.95 3.46 -2.03
C TRP A 65 -7.44 3.85 -2.01
N ASP A 66 -8.34 3.05 -2.58
CA ASP A 66 -9.74 3.42 -2.81
C ASP A 66 -10.55 3.55 -1.50
N LEU A 67 -10.05 2.98 -0.40
CA LEU A 67 -10.65 3.06 0.94
C LEU A 67 -10.04 4.13 1.84
N LEU A 68 -9.25 5.06 1.29
CA LEU A 68 -8.57 6.07 2.09
C LEU A 68 -9.54 6.99 2.86
N ILE A 69 -9.15 7.35 4.09
CA ILE A 69 -9.85 8.34 4.91
C ILE A 69 -8.95 9.56 5.06
N THR A 70 -9.53 10.74 4.88
CA THR A 70 -8.83 12.01 5.12
C THR A 70 -8.97 12.45 6.58
N ARG A 71 -7.97 13.17 7.10
CA ARG A 71 -7.97 13.70 8.46
C ARG A 71 -9.20 14.55 8.80
N VAL A 72 -9.79 15.21 7.80
CA VAL A 72 -11.06 15.94 7.97
C VAL A 72 -12.17 15.01 8.45
N HIS A 73 -12.29 13.82 7.84
CA HIS A 73 -13.26 12.79 8.26
C HIS A 73 -12.92 12.08 9.59
N LEU A 74 -11.66 12.10 10.04
CA LEU A 74 -11.25 11.50 11.32
C LEU A 74 -11.56 12.38 12.53
N LEU A 75 -11.65 13.70 12.33
CA LEU A 75 -11.94 14.67 13.40
C LEU A 75 -13.43 14.96 13.57
N ASP A 76 -14.27 14.55 12.61
CA ASP A 76 -15.73 14.64 12.65
C ASP A 76 -16.40 13.42 13.32
N LYS A 77 -15.62 12.55 13.99
CA LYS A 77 -16.10 11.37 14.74
C LYS A 77 -15.81 11.47 16.23
#